data_AF-A0A7S2XUG3-F1
#
_entry.id   AF-A0A7S2XUG3-F1
#
_cell.length_a   1.000
_cell.length_b   1.000
_cell.length_c   1.000
_cell.angle_alpha   90.00
_cell.angle_beta   90.00
_cell.angle_gamma   90.00
#
_symmetry.space_group_name_H-M   'P 1'
#
loop_
_entity.id
_entity.type
_entity.pdbx_description
1 polymer ?
#
loop_
_entity_poly.entity_id
_entity_poly.type
_entity_poly.pdbx_seq_one_letter_code
_entity_poly.pdbx_strand_id
1 'polypeptide(L)'
;MMILKLVISLAAVGFAFATDEKVKIDLFYESLCPYCQSLITTNFAKAFNAEGFLDMAEVNFWPYGNAHQKKGSSGGWEFTCQHGEHECQFNLLEACSIAKIKTPSQQ
;
A
#
# COMPACT_ATOMS: atom_id res chain seq x y z
N MET A 1 57.49 -33.96 11.02
CA MET A 1 57.64 -33.61 9.58
C MET A 1 56.23 -33.40 9.03
N MET A 2 55.91 -32.12 8.75
CA MET A 2 54.71 -31.55 8.10
C MET A 2 53.35 -32.23 8.26
N ILE A 3 52.54 -31.64 9.16
CA ILE A 3 51.08 -31.68 9.12
C ILE A 3 50.65 -30.98 7.80
N LEU A 4 49.99 -31.73 6.94
CA LEU A 4 49.39 -31.26 5.69
C LEU A 4 48.37 -30.16 6.03
N LYS A 5 48.74 -28.89 5.85
CA LYS A 5 47.82 -27.76 5.95
C LYS A 5 46.89 -27.81 4.76
N LEU A 6 45.69 -28.34 4.97
CA LEU A 6 44.58 -28.21 4.03
C LEU A 6 44.18 -26.73 4.02
N VAL A 7 44.69 -25.98 3.04
CA VAL A 7 44.27 -24.60 2.78
C VAL A 7 42.89 -24.70 2.14
N ILE A 8 41.85 -24.66 2.95
CA ILE A 8 40.49 -24.41 2.45
C ILE A 8 40.51 -22.97 1.95
N SER A 9 40.68 -22.81 0.64
CA SER A 9 40.51 -21.52 -0.02
C SER A 9 39.06 -21.12 0.23
N LEU A 10 38.86 -20.21 1.18
CA LEU A 10 37.58 -19.61 1.46
C LEU A 10 37.27 -18.72 0.25
N ALA A 11 36.74 -19.32 -0.83
CA ALA A 11 36.04 -18.56 -1.83
C ALA A 11 34.97 -17.80 -1.06
N ALA A 12 35.07 -16.47 -1.05
CA ALA A 12 34.03 -15.62 -0.52
C ALA A 12 32.80 -15.83 -1.42
N VAL A 13 32.02 -16.85 -1.10
CA VAL A 13 30.69 -17.04 -1.67
C VAL A 13 29.91 -15.86 -1.15
N GLY A 14 29.73 -14.85 -1.98
CA GLY A 14 28.85 -13.72 -1.69
C GLY A 14 27.45 -14.27 -1.49
N PHE A 15 27.06 -14.49 -0.24
CA PHE A 15 25.66 -14.72 0.10
C PHE A 15 24.94 -13.41 -0.17
N ALA A 16 24.20 -13.36 -1.27
CA ALA A 16 23.19 -12.34 -1.46
C ALA A 16 22.11 -12.58 -0.41
N PHE A 17 22.05 -11.73 0.61
CA PHE A 17 20.89 -11.68 1.49
C PHE A 17 19.73 -11.21 0.64
N ALA A 18 18.72 -12.07 0.44
CA ALA A 18 17.45 -11.62 -0.10
C ALA A 18 16.92 -10.56 0.87
N THR A 19 16.73 -9.34 0.38
CA THR A 19 16.03 -8.32 1.14
C THR A 19 14.59 -8.81 1.29
N ASP A 20 14.09 -8.81 2.52
CA ASP A 20 12.70 -9.11 2.87
C ASP A 20 11.78 -7.94 2.44
N GLU A 21 11.88 -7.57 1.16
CA GLU A 21 11.21 -6.40 0.63
C GLU A 21 9.84 -6.82 0.12
N LYS A 22 8.81 -6.48 0.90
CA LYS A 22 7.42 -6.69 0.53
C LYS A 22 7.08 -5.96 -0.77
N VAL A 23 6.25 -6.59 -1.59
CA VAL A 23 5.67 -5.97 -2.78
C VAL A 23 4.80 -4.79 -2.34
N LYS A 24 5.12 -3.59 -2.81
CA LYS A 24 4.30 -2.39 -2.57
C LYS A 24 3.10 -2.37 -3.51
N ILE A 25 1.91 -2.19 -2.95
CA ILE A 25 0.66 -2.05 -3.69
C ILE A 25 -0.02 -0.76 -3.26
N ASP A 26 -0.07 0.22 -4.15
CA ASP A 26 -0.79 1.48 -3.94
C ASP A 26 -2.14 1.45 -4.68
N LEU A 27 -3.25 1.43 -3.94
CA LEU A 27 -4.59 1.57 -4.50
C LEU A 27 -5.04 3.02 -4.46
N PHE A 28 -5.10 3.66 -5.64
CA PHE A 28 -5.71 4.96 -5.84
C PHE A 28 -7.16 4.79 -6.30
N TYR A 29 -8.12 5.37 -5.57
CA TYR A 29 -9.53 5.13 -5.82
C TYR A 29 -10.44 6.27 -5.34
N GLU A 30 -11.72 6.19 -5.70
CA GLU A 30 -12.79 7.09 -5.26
C GLU A 30 -13.82 6.28 -4.48
N SER A 31 -14.22 6.78 -3.31
CA SER A 31 -15.16 6.11 -2.40
C SER A 31 -16.50 5.74 -3.05
N LEU A 32 -16.99 6.55 -4.01
CA LEU A 32 -18.25 6.32 -4.72
C LEU A 32 -18.08 5.84 -6.17
N CYS A 33 -16.87 5.58 -6.66
CA CYS A 33 -16.70 4.97 -7.97
C CYS A 33 -17.15 3.50 -7.94
N PRO A 34 -18.16 3.09 -8.73
CA PRO A 34 -18.71 1.73 -8.66
C PRO A 34 -17.67 0.65 -8.96
N TYR A 35 -16.74 0.92 -9.89
CA TYR A 35 -15.69 -0.03 -10.23
C TYR A 35 -14.59 -0.10 -9.17
N CYS A 36 -14.26 1.02 -8.50
CA CYS A 36 -13.35 1.03 -7.35
C CYS A 36 -13.91 0.20 -6.20
N GLN A 37 -15.19 0.43 -5.85
CA GLN A 37 -15.88 -0.35 -4.83
C GLN A 37 -15.88 -1.84 -5.18
N SER A 38 -16.24 -2.17 -6.42
CA SER A 38 -16.24 -3.56 -6.90
C SER A 38 -14.84 -4.18 -6.82
N LEU A 39 -13.80 -3.50 -7.30
CA LEU A 39 -12.41 -3.98 -7.21
C LEU A 39 -12.01 -4.30 -5.77
N ILE A 40 -12.19 -3.33 -4.87
CA ILE A 40 -11.75 -3.41 -3.46
C ILE A 40 -12.52 -4.50 -2.73
N THR A 41 -13.85 -4.54 -2.87
CA THR A 41 -14.71 -5.45 -2.09
C THR A 41 -14.81 -6.87 -2.66
N THR A 42 -14.34 -7.11 -3.89
CA THR A 42 -14.40 -8.43 -4.53
C THR A 42 -13.02 -9.03 -4.75
N ASN A 43 -12.43 -8.86 -5.94
CA ASN A 43 -11.21 -9.52 -6.35
C ASN A 43 -10.02 -9.13 -5.47
N PHE A 44 -9.89 -7.84 -5.12
CA PHE A 44 -8.83 -7.40 -4.24
C PHE A 44 -9.02 -7.90 -2.81
N ALA A 45 -10.23 -7.81 -2.25
CA ALA A 45 -10.53 -8.40 -0.94
C ALA A 45 -10.22 -9.91 -0.89
N LYS A 46 -10.52 -10.66 -1.96
CA LYS A 46 -10.17 -12.08 -2.03
C LYS A 46 -8.66 -12.31 -1.97
N ALA A 47 -7.87 -11.50 -2.67
CA ALA A 47 -6.42 -11.59 -2.64
C ALA A 47 -5.85 -11.15 -1.28
N PHE A 48 -6.32 -10.01 -0.75
CA PHE A 48 -5.89 -9.44 0.52
C PHE A 48 -6.09 -10.39 1.71
N ASN A 49 -7.19 -11.16 1.68
CA ASN A 49 -7.51 -12.13 2.72
C ASN A 49 -6.89 -13.52 2.50
N ALA A 50 -6.11 -13.72 1.44
CA ALA A 50 -5.39 -14.98 1.24
C ALA A 50 -4.28 -15.14 2.29
N GLU A 51 -4.05 -16.37 2.73
CA GLU A 51 -2.98 -16.69 3.67
C GLU A 51 -1.61 -16.25 3.10
N GLY A 52 -0.80 -15.60 3.93
CA GLY A 52 0.53 -15.10 3.55
C GLY A 52 0.52 -13.83 2.69
N PHE A 53 -0.63 -13.28 2.31
CA PHE A 53 -0.66 -12.08 1.46
C PHE A 53 0.08 -10.90 2.08
N LEU A 54 -0.18 -10.60 3.36
CA LEU A 54 0.48 -9.50 4.08
C LEU A 54 1.93 -9.82 4.50
N ASP A 55 2.36 -11.07 4.41
CA ASP A 55 3.79 -11.43 4.56
C ASP A 55 4.57 -11.02 3.30
N MET A 56 3.93 -11.10 2.13
CA MET A 56 4.54 -10.80 0.84
C MET A 56 4.31 -9.36 0.36
N ALA A 57 3.27 -8.67 0.85
CA ALA A 57 2.86 -7.37 0.32
C ALA A 57 2.55 -6.35 1.41
N GLU A 58 2.83 -5.09 1.10
CA GLU A 58 2.38 -3.92 1.85
C GLU A 58 1.40 -3.14 0.98
N VAL A 59 0.23 -2.83 1.55
CA VAL A 59 -0.87 -2.19 0.82
C VAL A 59 -1.16 -0.82 1.39
N ASN A 60 -1.12 0.19 0.51
CA ASN A 60 -1.50 1.56 0.80
C ASN A 60 -2.80 1.90 0.07
N PHE A 61 -3.73 2.50 0.81
CA PHE A 61 -4.99 2.99 0.27
C PHE A 61 -4.95 4.50 0.15
N TRP A 62 -5.28 5.02 -1.04
CA TRP A 62 -5.24 6.44 -1.38
C TRP A 62 -6.62 6.89 -1.92
N PRO A 63 -7.60 7.17 -1.04
CA PRO A 63 -8.92 7.66 -1.42
C PRO A 63 -8.82 9.11 -1.92
N TYR A 64 -8.76 9.28 -3.25
CA TYR A 64 -8.70 10.56 -3.94
C TYR A 64 -9.18 10.41 -5.40
N GLY A 65 -8.54 9.52 -6.16
CA GLY A 65 -8.88 9.20 -7.54
C GLY A 65 -8.98 10.42 -8.47
N ASN A 66 -10.12 10.58 -9.14
CA ASN A 66 -10.36 11.70 -10.08
C ASN A 66 -10.79 13.01 -9.39
N ALA A 67 -10.64 13.13 -8.07
CA ALA A 67 -10.87 14.40 -7.41
C ALA A 67 -9.90 15.47 -7.94
N HIS A 68 -10.39 16.71 -8.01
CA HIS A 68 -9.58 17.89 -8.28
C HIS A 68 -9.50 18.74 -7.02
N GLN A 69 -8.38 19.45 -6.85
CA GLN A 69 -8.22 20.38 -5.74
C GLN A 69 -7.83 21.77 -6.21
N LYS A 70 -8.27 22.78 -5.47
CA LYS A 70 -7.86 24.18 -5.63
C LYS A 70 -7.62 24.81 -4.27
N LYS A 71 -6.88 25.91 -4.24
CA LYS A 71 -6.77 26.73 -3.03
C LYS A 71 -8.10 27.41 -2.75
N GLY A 72 -8.62 27.19 -1.55
CA GLY A 72 -9.79 27.90 -1.04
C GLY A 72 -9.45 29.33 -0.64
N SER A 73 -10.46 30.18 -0.57
CA SER A 73 -10.31 31.61 -0.24
C SER A 73 -9.75 31.85 1.17
N SER A 74 -9.91 30.88 2.07
CA SER A 74 -9.38 30.88 3.45
C SER A 74 -7.96 30.29 3.57
N GLY A 75 -7.32 29.91 2.47
CA GLY A 75 -5.97 29.31 2.45
C GLY A 75 -5.94 27.78 2.55
N GLY A 76 -7.08 27.15 2.85
CA GLY A 76 -7.27 25.70 2.82
C GLY A 76 -7.28 25.11 1.40
N TRP A 77 -7.50 23.80 1.32
CA TRP A 77 -7.78 23.11 0.05
C TRP A 77 -9.29 22.87 -0.08
N GLU A 78 -9.83 23.16 -1.25
CA GLU A 78 -11.19 22.78 -1.65
C GLU A 78 -11.09 21.66 -2.68
N PHE A 79 -11.96 20.65 -2.54
CA PHE A 79 -11.97 19.47 -3.40
C PHE A 79 -13.25 19.43 -4.24
N THR A 80 -13.17 18.87 -5.44
CA THR A 80 -14.31 18.60 -6.30
C THR A 80 -14.18 17.17 -6.83
N CYS A 81 -15.21 16.37 -6.63
CA CYS A 81 -15.21 14.94 -6.91
C CYS A 81 -16.18 14.58 -8.05
N GLN A 82 -15.92 13.47 -8.76
CA GLN A 82 -16.68 13.10 -9.95
C GLN A 82 -18.14 12.74 -9.61
N HIS A 83 -18.36 12.09 -8.46
CA HIS A 83 -19.68 11.65 -7.99
C HIS A 83 -20.29 12.60 -6.95
N GLY A 84 -19.82 13.86 -6.92
CA GLY A 84 -20.38 14.93 -6.09
C GLY A 84 -19.83 14.98 -4.65
N GLU A 85 -20.44 15.85 -3.84
CA GLU A 85 -19.93 16.22 -2.52
C GLU A 85 -19.81 15.04 -1.55
N HIS A 86 -20.75 14.09 -1.59
CA HIS A 86 -20.67 12.91 -0.72
C HIS A 86 -19.43 12.05 -1.00
N GLU A 87 -18.99 11.94 -2.25
CA GLU A 87 -17.73 11.26 -2.55
C GLU A 87 -16.54 11.96 -1.90
N CYS A 88 -16.47 13.29 -1.98
CA CYS A 88 -15.42 14.06 -1.31
C CYS A 88 -15.44 13.86 0.21
N GLN A 89 -16.62 13.83 0.83
CA GLN A 89 -16.78 13.57 2.26
C GLN A 89 -16.35 12.15 2.65
N PHE A 90 -16.68 11.15 1.84
CA PHE A 90 -16.29 9.77 2.09
C PHE A 90 -14.81 9.51 1.79
N ASN A 91 -14.23 10.13 0.75
CA ASN A 91 -12.79 10.12 0.52
C ASN A 91 -12.04 10.66 1.75
N LEU A 92 -12.51 11.79 2.32
CA LEU A 92 -11.95 12.36 3.54
C LEU A 92 -12.13 11.43 4.76
N LEU A 93 -13.30 10.81 4.91
CA LEU A 93 -13.57 9.88 6.01
C LEU A 93 -12.64 8.67 5.97
N GLU A 94 -12.44 8.09 4.80
CA GLU A 94 -11.55 6.96 4.60
C GLU A 94 -10.08 7.37 4.82
N ALA A 95 -9.64 8.52 4.29
CA ALA A 95 -8.31 9.06 4.56
C ALA A 95 -8.07 9.29 6.06
N CYS A 96 -9.06 9.84 6.78
CA CYS A 96 -9.01 10.00 8.23
C CYS A 96 -8.91 8.65 8.94
N SER A 97 -9.67 7.66 8.49
CA SER A 97 -9.66 6.31 9.06
C SER A 97 -8.29 5.65 8.92
N ILE A 98 -7.68 5.73 7.73
CA ILE A 98 -6.31 5.24 7.47
C ILE A 98 -5.29 5.94 8.37
N ALA A 99 -5.43 7.26 8.58
CA ALA A 99 -4.50 8.02 9.40
C ALA A 99 -4.66 7.81 10.93
N LYS A 100 -5.80 7.28 11.38
CA LYS A 100 -6.15 7.19 12.82
C LYS A 100 -6.32 5.78 13.34
N ILE A 101 -6.59 4.81 12.47
CA ILE A 101 -6.84 3.42 12.84
C ILE A 101 -5.62 2.59 12.45
N LYS A 102 -5.10 1.79 13.39
CA LYS A 102 -4.07 0.79 13.05
C LYS A 102 -4.70 -0.33 12.24
N THR A 103 -4.22 -0.54 11.03
CA THR A 103 -4.70 -1.60 10.13
C THR A 103 -3.67 -2.72 9.99
N PRO A 104 -4.09 -3.96 9.63
CA PRO A 104 -3.16 -5.08 9.43
C PRO A 104 -2.10 -4.84 8.35
N SER A 105 -2.37 -3.98 7.36
CA SER A 105 -1.39 -3.63 6.32
C SER A 105 -0.35 -2.60 6.78
N GLN A 106 -0.51 -2.02 7.97
CA GLN A 106 0.41 -1.04 8.57
C GLN A 106 1.11 -1.57 9.82
N GLN A 107 1.13 -2.90 10.02
CA GLN A 107 1.89 -3.56 11.09
C GLN A 107 3.28 -3.96 10.64
#